data_AF-E9V1Y0-F1
#
_entry.id   AF-E9V1Y0-F1
#
_cell.length_a   1.000
_cell.length_b   1.000
_cell.length_c   1.000
_cell.angle_alpha   90.00
_cell.angle_beta   90.00
_cell.angle_gamma   90.00
#
_symmetry.space_group_name_H-M   'P 1'
#
loop_
_entity.id
_entity.type
_entity.pdbx_description
1 polymer ?
#
loop_
_entity_poly.entity_id
_entity_poly.type
_entity_poly.pdbx_seq_one_letter_code
_entity_poly.pdbx_strand_id
1 'polypeptide(L)'
;MTQENISADPAVSDSLAGINPHFVFDFQAYDDLEDGQRWSTWLSVEPLSRGPEPRPDWVVTSQGAIDTELGILKTGKEADAFLIVRADPLYPEQEALMVAKRYRDTDHRTFHRAASYTEGRSVKRSRDERALKKNSTFGREVAKAEWANAEWNALVRCWNLGLPVPYPVQIDGTEILMEWIAVDDGNGELETAPRLAQTRPERHVLEMWWDGLVEALATMVQAGLVHGDLSPYNILAQQDRLVIIDLPQIIDLVGNPLGFDFLLRDITNVAKWFQARGLEVDEQEVYADLMAHAF
;
A
#
# COMPACT_ATOMS: atom_id res chain seq x y z
N MET A 1 39.48 2.38 -14.12
CA MET A 1 40.17 2.39 -15.44
C MET A 1 39.26 1.63 -16.39
N THR A 2 38.49 2.22 -17.29
CA THR A 2 38.36 3.61 -17.76
C THR A 2 36.97 3.64 -18.41
N GLN A 3 36.07 4.50 -17.95
CA GLN A 3 34.78 4.74 -18.62
C GLN A 3 35.07 5.52 -19.91
N GLU A 4 34.71 4.96 -21.05
CA GLU A 4 34.59 5.74 -22.29
C GLU A 4 33.30 6.55 -22.17
N ASN A 5 33.44 7.79 -21.67
CA ASN A 5 32.47 8.84 -21.95
C ASN A 5 32.36 8.95 -23.46
N ILE A 6 31.13 8.85 -23.98
CA ILE A 6 30.83 9.33 -25.32
C ILE A 6 31.11 10.83 -25.28
N SER A 7 32.30 11.19 -25.73
CA SER A 7 32.78 12.56 -25.84
C SER A 7 31.77 13.32 -26.68
N ALA A 8 31.14 14.33 -26.09
CA ALA A 8 30.55 15.41 -26.87
C ALA A 8 31.65 15.89 -27.84
N ASP A 9 31.33 15.86 -29.13
CA ASP A 9 32.21 16.37 -30.17
C ASP A 9 32.46 17.87 -29.87
N PRO A 10 33.71 18.31 -29.60
CA PRO A 10 34.00 19.70 -29.24
C PRO A 10 33.63 20.69 -30.36
N ALA A 11 33.29 20.20 -31.55
CA ALA A 11 32.82 20.99 -32.69
C ALA A 11 31.41 21.59 -32.53
N VAL A 12 30.60 21.19 -31.53
CA VAL A 12 29.23 21.74 -31.36
C VAL A 12 29.21 23.10 -30.64
N SER A 13 30.28 23.43 -29.90
CA SER A 13 30.32 24.62 -29.02
C SER A 13 30.33 25.97 -29.76
N ASP A 14 30.62 26.00 -31.06
CA ASP A 14 30.68 27.22 -31.88
C ASP A 14 29.38 27.48 -32.68
N SER A 15 28.34 26.63 -32.54
CA SER A 15 27.16 26.64 -33.41
C SER A 15 25.93 27.41 -32.89
N LEU A 16 25.97 27.91 -31.64
CA LEU A 16 24.84 28.59 -30.99
C LEU A 16 24.97 30.13 -30.95
N ALA A 17 26.02 30.70 -31.55
CA ALA A 17 26.23 32.14 -31.59
C ALA A 17 25.09 32.85 -32.38
N GLY A 18 24.27 33.62 -31.67
CA GLY A 18 23.13 34.36 -32.26
C GLY A 18 21.77 33.68 -32.12
N ILE A 19 21.71 32.49 -31.54
CA ILE A 19 20.45 31.86 -31.15
C ILE A 19 19.96 32.51 -29.86
N ASN A 20 18.69 32.94 -29.86
CA ASN A 20 18.09 33.55 -28.69
C ASN A 20 18.05 32.49 -27.55
N PRO A 21 18.60 32.79 -26.36
CA PRO A 21 18.67 31.84 -25.26
C PRO A 21 17.28 31.34 -24.79
N HIS A 22 16.19 32.04 -25.11
CA HIS A 22 14.83 31.53 -24.89
C HIS A 22 14.46 30.30 -25.73
N PHE A 23 15.25 29.99 -26.77
CA PHE A 23 15.06 28.82 -27.65
C PHE A 23 16.23 27.82 -27.55
N VAL A 24 17.12 28.01 -26.57
CA VAL A 24 18.20 27.06 -26.25
C VAL A 24 17.78 26.31 -25.00
N PHE A 25 17.75 24.99 -25.08
CA PHE A 25 17.52 24.11 -23.94
C PHE A 25 18.61 23.05 -23.94
N ASP A 26 19.14 22.76 -22.76
CA ASP A 26 20.06 21.65 -22.56
C ASP A 26 19.24 20.36 -22.65
N PHE A 27 19.37 19.65 -23.76
CA PHE A 27 18.76 18.34 -23.94
C PHE A 27 19.74 17.29 -23.42
N GLN A 28 19.40 16.67 -22.30
CA GLN A 28 20.10 15.49 -21.80
C GLN A 28 19.26 14.26 -22.14
N ALA A 29 19.75 13.46 -23.09
CA ALA A 29 19.13 12.17 -23.43
C ALA A 29 19.40 11.20 -22.27
N TYR A 30 18.37 10.92 -21.46
CA TYR A 30 18.40 9.86 -20.44
C TYR A 30 17.83 8.57 -21.03
N ASP A 31 18.42 8.09 -22.14
CA ASP A 31 17.92 6.88 -22.81
C ASP A 31 18.35 5.59 -22.09
N ASP A 32 19.44 5.64 -21.31
CA ASP A 32 19.98 4.51 -20.56
C ASP A 32 19.71 4.68 -19.07
N LEU A 33 18.71 3.94 -18.56
CA LEU A 33 18.42 3.82 -17.13
C LEU A 33 19.42 2.89 -16.44
N GLU A 34 19.74 3.18 -15.18
CA GLU A 34 20.61 2.32 -14.36
C GLU A 34 19.91 1.01 -13.95
N ASP A 35 20.70 0.04 -13.47
CA ASP A 35 20.16 -1.20 -12.91
C ASP A 35 19.20 -0.89 -11.74
N GLY A 36 18.00 -1.46 -11.78
CA GLY A 36 16.97 -1.21 -10.77
C GLY A 36 16.14 0.06 -11.01
N GLN A 37 16.33 0.74 -12.15
CA GLN A 37 15.49 1.87 -12.56
C GLN A 37 14.49 1.49 -13.65
N ARG A 38 13.34 2.17 -13.65
CA ARG A 38 12.36 2.16 -14.74
C ARG A 38 11.71 3.52 -14.87
N TRP A 39 11.23 3.86 -16.06
CA TRP A 39 10.32 4.98 -16.22
C TRP A 39 9.07 4.78 -15.36
N SER A 40 8.63 5.84 -14.68
CA SER A 40 7.39 5.84 -13.91
C SER A 40 6.21 5.44 -14.80
N THR A 41 5.38 4.51 -14.32
CA THR A 41 4.18 4.08 -15.04
C THR A 41 2.96 4.96 -14.75
N TRP A 42 3.13 6.06 -14.00
CA TRP A 42 2.03 6.93 -13.57
C TRP A 42 1.11 7.38 -14.71
N LEU A 43 1.68 7.89 -15.81
CA LEU A 43 0.89 8.34 -16.97
C LEU A 43 0.49 7.20 -17.91
N SER A 44 1.12 6.03 -17.78
CA SER A 44 0.86 4.84 -18.59
C SER A 44 -0.35 4.05 -18.09
N VAL A 45 -0.63 4.07 -16.78
CA VAL A 45 -1.83 3.43 -16.21
C VAL A 45 -3.09 4.26 -16.46
N GLU A 46 -4.25 3.60 -16.48
CA GLU A 46 -5.55 4.26 -16.59
C GLU A 46 -5.78 5.22 -15.41
N PRO A 47 -6.54 6.32 -15.60
CA PRO A 47 -6.80 7.28 -14.53
C PRO A 47 -7.41 6.69 -13.25
N LEU A 48 -8.23 5.64 -13.35
CA LEU A 48 -8.83 4.95 -12.19
C LEU A 48 -7.84 4.04 -11.44
N SER A 49 -6.69 3.76 -12.05
CA SER A 49 -5.58 3.03 -11.44
C SER A 49 -4.61 3.97 -10.72
N ARG A 50 -4.94 5.26 -10.61
CA ARG A 50 -4.18 6.28 -9.86
C ARG A 50 -4.92 6.61 -8.58
N GLY A 51 -4.15 7.02 -7.58
CA GLY A 51 -4.68 7.35 -6.27
C GLY A 51 -5.76 8.44 -6.30
N PRO A 52 -6.68 8.41 -5.32
CA PRO A 52 -7.79 9.35 -5.21
C PRO A 52 -7.32 10.79 -5.01
N GLU A 53 -8.17 11.75 -5.39
CA GLU A 53 -7.94 13.17 -5.17
C GLU A 53 -8.59 13.66 -3.86
N PRO A 54 -8.02 14.68 -3.18
CA PRO A 54 -6.77 15.37 -3.50
C PRO A 54 -5.55 14.49 -3.22
N ARG A 55 -4.56 14.55 -4.12
CA ARG A 55 -3.31 13.78 -3.95
C ARG A 55 -2.41 14.48 -2.93
N PRO A 56 -1.71 13.74 -2.07
CA PRO A 56 -0.66 14.32 -1.25
C PRO A 56 0.41 15.01 -2.11
N ASP A 57 0.94 16.13 -1.63
CA ASP A 57 1.92 16.95 -2.37
C ASP A 57 3.23 16.21 -2.65
N TRP A 58 3.54 15.17 -1.87
CA TRP A 58 4.72 14.33 -2.07
C TRP A 58 4.59 13.38 -3.27
N VAL A 59 3.39 13.21 -3.85
CA VAL A 59 3.20 12.29 -4.98
C VAL A 59 3.74 12.91 -6.26
N VAL A 60 4.85 12.35 -6.76
CA VAL A 60 5.45 12.73 -8.05
C VAL A 60 4.64 12.13 -9.21
N THR A 61 4.12 13.01 -10.08
CA THR A 61 3.21 12.67 -11.19
C THR A 61 3.76 13.03 -12.57
N SER A 62 4.98 13.55 -12.65
CA SER A 62 5.57 14.01 -13.90
C SER A 62 5.86 12.85 -14.86
N GLN A 63 5.85 13.17 -16.16
CA GLN A 63 6.10 12.18 -17.21
C GLN A 63 7.54 11.69 -17.24
N GLY A 64 8.49 12.55 -16.85
CA GLY A 64 9.93 12.25 -16.82
C GLY A 64 10.38 11.56 -15.54
N ALA A 65 9.46 11.21 -14.64
CA ALA A 65 9.83 10.57 -13.39
C ALA A 65 10.37 9.15 -13.60
N ILE A 66 11.37 8.79 -12.80
CA ILE A 66 12.01 7.47 -12.77
C ILE A 66 11.70 6.83 -11.43
N ASP A 67 11.23 5.58 -11.44
CA ASP A 67 11.13 4.72 -10.26
C ASP A 67 12.48 4.00 -10.09
N THR A 68 13.12 4.14 -8.93
CA THR A 68 14.38 3.47 -8.57
C THR A 68 14.15 2.54 -7.38
N GLU A 69 14.57 1.28 -7.51
CA GLU A 69 14.53 0.28 -6.44
C GLU A 69 15.58 0.59 -5.37
N LEU A 70 15.14 0.74 -4.11
CA LEU A 70 16.03 0.90 -2.96
C LEU A 70 16.26 -0.41 -2.21
N GLY A 71 15.42 -1.42 -2.44
CA GLY A 71 15.61 -2.78 -1.94
C GLY A 71 14.35 -3.39 -1.32
N ILE A 72 14.50 -4.61 -0.79
CA ILE A 72 13.39 -5.36 -0.19
C ILE A 72 13.14 -4.86 1.24
N LEU A 73 11.94 -4.35 1.51
CA LEU A 73 11.47 -4.07 2.87
C LEU A 73 11.04 -5.34 3.59
N LYS A 74 10.27 -6.18 2.89
CA LYS A 74 9.74 -7.40 3.48
C LYS A 74 9.40 -8.45 2.42
N THR A 75 9.86 -9.67 2.67
CA THR A 75 9.40 -10.85 1.95
C THR A 75 8.18 -11.44 2.65
N GLY A 76 7.12 -11.70 1.89
CA GLY A 76 5.90 -12.33 2.38
C GLY A 76 5.60 -13.64 1.66
N LYS A 77 4.64 -14.40 2.21
CA LYS A 77 4.17 -15.64 1.57
C LYS A 77 3.43 -15.35 0.26
N GLU A 78 2.67 -14.26 0.23
CA GLU A 78 1.75 -13.93 -0.86
C GLU A 78 2.24 -12.75 -1.70
N ALA A 79 3.01 -11.84 -1.12
CA ALA A 79 3.59 -10.70 -1.80
C ALA A 79 4.91 -10.28 -1.14
N ASP A 80 5.76 -9.63 -1.92
CA ASP A 80 6.94 -8.92 -1.45
C ASP A 80 6.67 -7.42 -1.44
N ALA A 81 7.26 -6.71 -0.48
CA ALA A 81 7.26 -5.27 -0.40
C ALA A 81 8.69 -4.76 -0.63
N PHE A 82 8.82 -3.85 -1.61
CA PHE A 82 10.07 -3.17 -1.96
C PHE A 82 9.95 -1.69 -1.62
N LEU A 83 11.03 -1.08 -1.14
CA LEU A 83 11.13 0.37 -1.05
C LEU A 83 11.58 0.89 -2.41
N ILE A 84 10.88 1.89 -2.92
CA ILE A 84 11.24 2.57 -4.15
C ILE A 84 11.22 4.08 -3.95
N VAL A 85 12.00 4.80 -4.73
CA VAL A 85 11.89 6.25 -4.87
C VAL A 85 11.45 6.60 -6.28
N ARG A 86 10.48 7.50 -6.40
CA ARG A 86 10.13 8.13 -7.67
C ARG A 86 10.59 9.57 -7.65
N ALA A 87 11.42 9.96 -8.60
CA ALA A 87 11.89 11.34 -8.74
C ALA A 87 11.96 11.74 -10.21
N ASP A 88 11.72 13.01 -10.50
CA ASP A 88 12.02 13.58 -11.82
C ASP A 88 13.45 14.11 -11.80
N PRO A 89 14.36 13.65 -12.68
CA PRO A 89 15.73 14.18 -12.73
C PRO A 89 15.80 15.70 -12.98
N LEU A 90 14.76 16.29 -13.58
CA LEU A 90 14.67 17.74 -13.79
C LEU A 90 14.27 18.52 -12.53
N TYR A 91 13.67 17.83 -11.54
CA TYR A 91 13.22 18.38 -10.28
C TYR A 91 13.67 17.47 -9.12
N PRO A 92 14.98 17.36 -8.87
CA PRO A 92 15.54 16.38 -7.94
C PRO A 92 15.07 16.58 -6.49
N GLU A 93 14.62 17.78 -6.13
CA GLU A 93 14.00 18.08 -4.84
C GLU A 93 12.58 17.50 -4.67
N GLN A 94 11.96 17.00 -5.75
CA GLN A 94 10.64 16.37 -5.74
C GLN A 94 10.80 14.86 -5.88
N GLU A 95 10.88 14.18 -4.73
CA GLU A 95 10.93 12.74 -4.66
C GLU A 95 9.78 12.15 -3.81
N ALA A 96 9.33 10.97 -4.20
CA ALA A 96 8.32 10.19 -3.50
C ALA A 96 8.91 8.84 -3.08
N LEU A 97 9.13 8.66 -1.77
CA LEU A 97 9.45 7.36 -1.19
C LEU A 97 8.18 6.55 -0.97
N MET A 98 8.15 5.33 -1.53
CA MET A 98 6.94 4.52 -1.61
C MET A 98 7.26 3.04 -1.41
N VAL A 99 6.22 2.26 -1.11
CA VAL A 99 6.27 0.81 -1.09
C VAL A 99 5.67 0.25 -2.37
N ALA A 100 6.40 -0.59 -3.08
CA ALA A 100 5.89 -1.44 -4.14
C ALA A 100 5.53 -2.82 -3.59
N LYS A 101 4.23 -3.13 -3.48
CA LYS A 101 3.73 -4.47 -3.13
C LYS A 101 3.52 -5.29 -4.39
N ARG A 102 4.25 -6.39 -4.54
CA ARG A 102 4.24 -7.28 -5.71
C ARG A 102 3.80 -8.69 -5.31
N TYR A 103 2.72 -9.21 -5.89
CA TYR A 103 2.22 -10.55 -5.54
C TYR A 103 3.02 -11.67 -6.21
N ARG A 104 3.26 -12.75 -5.44
CA ARG A 104 4.01 -13.93 -5.88
C ARG A 104 3.14 -14.92 -6.66
N ASP A 105 3.79 -15.81 -7.41
CA ASP A 105 3.14 -17.00 -7.98
C ASP A 105 2.62 -17.94 -6.88
N THR A 106 1.33 -18.23 -6.93
CA THR A 106 0.66 -19.12 -5.98
C THR A 106 0.92 -20.59 -6.34
N ASP A 107 2.12 -21.11 -6.08
CA ASP A 107 2.34 -22.55 -6.23
C ASP A 107 1.85 -23.36 -5.02
N HIS A 108 1.58 -22.75 -3.85
CA HIS A 108 1.06 -23.49 -2.69
C HIS A 108 0.18 -22.66 -1.75
N ARG A 109 -1.10 -22.47 -2.09
CA ARG A 109 -2.13 -22.19 -1.06
C ARG A 109 -2.58 -23.53 -0.47
N THR A 110 -2.14 -23.80 0.76
CA THR A 110 -2.75 -24.82 1.62
C THR A 110 -4.21 -24.41 1.84
N PHE A 111 -5.10 -25.22 1.28
CA PHE A 111 -6.55 -25.04 1.10
C PHE A 111 -7.40 -24.88 2.39
N HIS A 112 -6.82 -24.51 3.54
CA HIS A 112 -7.55 -24.57 4.82
C HIS A 112 -8.15 -23.25 5.32
N ARG A 113 -8.01 -22.14 4.57
CA ARG A 113 -8.68 -20.88 4.96
C ARG A 113 -9.58 -20.26 3.90
N ALA A 114 -9.52 -20.69 2.64
CA ALA A 114 -10.26 -20.04 1.54
C ALA A 114 -11.76 -20.40 1.46
N ALA A 115 -12.21 -21.48 2.11
CA ALA A 115 -13.61 -21.92 2.03
C ALA A 115 -14.56 -20.89 2.66
N SER A 116 -14.18 -20.26 3.77
CA SER A 116 -15.03 -19.29 4.49
C SER A 116 -15.12 -17.92 3.80
N TYR A 117 -14.24 -17.60 2.85
CA TYR A 117 -14.20 -16.28 2.17
C TYR A 117 -15.09 -16.20 0.92
N THR A 118 -15.56 -17.34 0.39
CA THR A 118 -16.21 -17.38 -0.93
C THR A 118 -17.71 -17.66 -0.87
N GLU A 119 -18.23 -18.13 0.27
CA GLU A 119 -19.62 -18.57 0.40
C GLU A 119 -20.66 -17.44 0.24
N GLY A 120 -20.26 -16.16 0.33
CA GLY A 120 -21.15 -15.01 0.07
C GLY A 120 -21.19 -14.51 -1.39
N ARG A 121 -20.30 -14.95 -2.29
CA ARG A 121 -20.17 -14.40 -3.67
C ARG A 121 -20.90 -15.22 -4.74
N SER A 122 -21.89 -16.01 -4.34
CA SER A 122 -22.57 -17.03 -5.14
C SER A 122 -23.76 -16.48 -5.95
N VAL A 123 -23.58 -15.58 -6.93
CA VAL A 123 -24.65 -15.40 -7.97
C VAL A 123 -24.17 -15.00 -9.38
N LYS A 124 -23.00 -14.38 -9.57
CA LYS A 124 -22.60 -13.94 -10.93
C LYS A 124 -21.16 -14.32 -11.25
N ARG A 125 -20.94 -15.49 -11.86
CA ARG A 125 -19.87 -15.80 -12.87
C ARG A 125 -19.69 -17.32 -13.07
N SER A 126 -20.69 -18.00 -13.64
CA SER A 126 -20.55 -19.40 -14.10
C SER A 126 -19.69 -19.57 -15.37
N ARG A 127 -19.08 -18.48 -15.88
CA ARG A 127 -18.15 -18.51 -17.03
C ARG A 127 -16.67 -18.51 -16.62
N ASP A 128 -16.30 -17.86 -15.52
CA ASP A 128 -14.90 -17.72 -15.07
C ASP A 128 -14.40 -18.95 -14.30
N GLU A 129 -15.31 -19.73 -13.73
CA GLU A 129 -15.02 -20.92 -12.93
C GLU A 129 -14.34 -22.04 -13.75
N ARG A 130 -14.52 -22.07 -15.09
CA ARG A 130 -13.87 -23.04 -15.98
C ARG A 130 -12.43 -22.66 -16.35
N ALA A 131 -12.05 -21.39 -16.26
CA ALA A 131 -10.68 -20.94 -16.53
C ALA A 131 -9.75 -21.20 -15.33
N LEU A 132 -10.27 -21.01 -14.11
CA LEU A 132 -9.58 -21.32 -12.85
C LEU A 132 -9.29 -22.81 -12.67
N LYS A 133 -10.07 -23.69 -13.31
CA LYS A 133 -9.97 -25.15 -13.15
C LYS A 133 -8.78 -25.81 -13.86
N LYS A 134 -7.95 -25.06 -14.60
CA LYS A 134 -6.88 -25.62 -15.45
C LYS A 134 -5.44 -25.34 -15.04
N ASN A 135 -5.16 -24.65 -13.92
CA ASN A 135 -3.78 -24.38 -13.46
C ASN A 135 -2.82 -23.89 -14.58
N SER A 136 -3.32 -23.17 -15.58
CA SER A 136 -2.48 -22.64 -16.64
C SER A 136 -1.74 -21.40 -16.11
N THR A 137 -0.57 -21.09 -16.69
CA THR A 137 0.17 -19.85 -16.39
C THR A 137 -0.75 -18.63 -16.53
N PHE A 138 -1.59 -18.60 -17.56
CA PHE A 138 -2.60 -17.55 -17.74
C PHE A 138 -3.63 -17.46 -16.59
N GLY A 139 -4.10 -18.60 -16.07
CA GLY A 139 -5.05 -18.61 -14.94
C GLY A 139 -4.44 -18.10 -13.63
N ARG A 140 -3.14 -18.35 -13.41
CA ARG A 140 -2.40 -17.80 -12.26
C ARG A 140 -2.23 -16.29 -12.35
N GLU A 141 -1.88 -15.76 -13.53
CA GLU A 141 -1.77 -14.31 -13.76
C GLU A 141 -3.10 -13.58 -13.55
N VAL A 142 -4.19 -14.12 -14.08
CA VAL A 142 -5.53 -13.55 -13.86
C VAL A 142 -5.88 -13.54 -12.36
N ALA A 143 -5.58 -14.63 -11.64
CA ALA A 143 -5.84 -14.67 -10.20
C ALA A 143 -5.03 -13.60 -9.45
N LYS A 144 -3.74 -13.41 -9.74
CA LYS A 144 -2.91 -12.36 -9.12
C LYS A 144 -3.48 -10.96 -9.36
N ALA A 145 -3.88 -10.68 -10.60
CA ALA A 145 -4.46 -9.39 -10.95
C ALA A 145 -5.77 -9.15 -10.16
N GLU A 146 -6.61 -10.16 -9.98
CA GLU A 146 -7.82 -10.03 -9.16
C GLU A 146 -7.50 -9.74 -7.68
N TRP A 147 -6.44 -10.36 -7.12
CA TRP A 147 -5.98 -10.06 -5.75
C TRP A 147 -5.49 -8.62 -5.61
N ALA A 148 -4.62 -8.17 -6.53
CA ALA A 148 -4.13 -6.80 -6.54
C ALA A 148 -5.27 -5.78 -6.69
N ASN A 149 -6.21 -6.03 -7.61
CA ASN A 149 -7.39 -5.18 -7.77
C ASN A 149 -8.27 -5.16 -6.53
N ALA A 150 -8.46 -6.30 -5.85
CA ALA A 150 -9.24 -6.34 -4.61
C ALA A 150 -8.58 -5.50 -3.51
N GLU A 151 -7.27 -5.64 -3.32
CA GLU A 151 -6.52 -4.84 -2.34
C GLU A 151 -6.49 -3.35 -2.71
N TRP A 152 -6.29 -3.02 -3.98
CA TRP A 152 -6.38 -1.64 -4.48
C TRP A 152 -7.73 -1.00 -4.15
N ASN A 153 -8.84 -1.67 -4.49
CA ASN A 153 -10.18 -1.16 -4.24
C ASN A 153 -10.46 -1.02 -2.74
N ALA A 154 -9.99 -1.96 -1.92
CA ALA A 154 -10.08 -1.89 -0.47
C ALA A 154 -9.31 -0.69 0.09
N LEU A 155 -8.05 -0.51 -0.33
CA LEU A 155 -7.18 0.57 0.12
C LEU A 155 -7.72 1.94 -0.28
N VAL A 156 -8.14 2.11 -1.54
CA VAL A 156 -8.80 3.34 -2.04
C VAL A 156 -10.08 3.64 -1.26
N ARG A 157 -10.93 2.63 -1.02
CA ARG A 157 -12.15 2.82 -0.24
C ARG A 157 -11.84 3.24 1.19
N CYS A 158 -10.91 2.57 1.85
CA CYS A 158 -10.54 2.90 3.22
C CYS A 158 -9.94 4.31 3.33
N TRP A 159 -9.06 4.68 2.41
CA TRP A 159 -8.47 6.02 2.38
C TRP A 159 -9.53 7.11 2.17
N ASN A 160 -10.48 6.91 1.24
CA ASN A 160 -11.58 7.85 1.02
C ASN A 160 -12.53 7.99 2.22
N LEU A 161 -12.60 6.99 3.10
CA LEU A 161 -13.34 7.07 4.37
C LEU A 161 -12.57 7.84 5.46
N GLY A 162 -11.35 8.29 5.17
CA GLY A 162 -10.48 8.94 6.16
C GLY A 162 -9.80 7.98 7.12
N LEU A 163 -9.81 6.67 6.84
CA LEU A 163 -9.13 5.70 7.69
C LEU A 163 -7.61 5.90 7.62
N PRO A 164 -6.88 5.67 8.73
CA PRO A 164 -5.43 5.76 8.74
C PRO A 164 -4.84 4.52 8.06
N VAL A 165 -4.75 4.57 6.73
CA VAL A 165 -4.18 3.54 5.86
C VAL A 165 -3.16 4.20 4.93
N PRO A 166 -2.18 3.46 4.36
CA PRO A 166 -1.26 4.03 3.39
C PRO A 166 -2.00 4.64 2.21
N TYR A 167 -1.63 5.85 1.79
CA TYR A 167 -2.19 6.42 0.56
C TYR A 167 -1.91 5.50 -0.65
N PRO A 168 -2.94 5.06 -1.40
CA PRO A 168 -2.77 4.24 -2.58
C PRO A 168 -2.29 5.10 -3.75
N VAL A 169 -1.03 5.03 -4.12
CA VAL A 169 -0.46 5.86 -5.19
C VAL A 169 -0.95 5.39 -6.55
N GLN A 170 -0.76 4.11 -6.89
CA GLN A 170 -1.25 3.54 -8.14
C GLN A 170 -1.28 2.01 -8.10
N ILE A 171 -2.00 1.41 -9.04
CA ILE A 171 -1.92 -0.02 -9.38
C ILE A 171 -1.51 -0.19 -10.84
N ASP A 172 -0.58 -1.09 -11.11
CA ASP A 172 -0.18 -1.49 -12.46
C ASP A 172 -0.11 -3.03 -12.55
N GLY A 173 -1.11 -3.62 -13.20
CA GLY A 173 -1.26 -5.07 -13.30
C GLY A 173 -1.40 -5.75 -11.92
N THR A 174 -0.27 -6.23 -11.39
CA THR A 174 -0.18 -6.95 -10.10
C THR A 174 0.67 -6.22 -9.07
N GLU A 175 1.11 -4.99 -9.37
CA GLU A 175 1.90 -4.17 -8.45
C GLU A 175 1.05 -3.03 -7.92
N ILE A 176 1.09 -2.82 -6.60
CA ILE A 176 0.48 -1.66 -5.95
C ILE A 176 1.61 -0.79 -5.41
N LEU A 177 1.64 0.47 -5.80
CA LEU A 177 2.47 1.50 -5.17
C LEU A 177 1.63 2.24 -4.12
N MET A 178 2.17 2.39 -2.93
CA MET A 178 1.50 3.06 -1.81
C MET A 178 2.49 3.81 -0.93
N GLU A 179 1.97 4.71 -0.09
CA GLU A 179 2.74 5.47 0.90
C GLU A 179 3.66 4.56 1.72
N TRP A 180 4.91 4.97 1.87
CA TRP A 180 5.80 4.39 2.85
C TRP A 180 5.57 5.02 4.22
N ILE A 181 5.07 4.21 5.15
CA ILE A 181 4.84 4.65 6.53
C ILE A 181 6.17 4.61 7.27
N ALA A 182 6.75 5.78 7.48
CA ALA A 182 8.05 5.96 8.09
C ALA A 182 8.00 6.74 9.41
N VAL A 183 9.01 6.54 10.25
CA VAL A 183 9.28 7.27 11.49
C VAL A 183 10.72 7.76 11.50
N ASP A 184 10.98 8.88 12.17
CA ASP A 184 12.35 9.35 12.44
C ASP A 184 13.01 8.42 13.47
N ASP A 185 14.24 7.98 13.20
CA ASP A 185 15.04 7.11 14.07
C ASP A 185 15.61 7.84 15.31
N GLY A 186 15.44 9.16 15.37
CA GLY A 186 15.98 10.06 16.40
C GLY A 186 17.32 10.69 16.01
N ASN A 187 17.93 10.27 14.90
CA ASN A 187 19.15 10.84 14.32
C ASN A 187 18.87 11.66 13.05
N GLY A 188 17.59 11.81 12.68
CA GLY A 188 17.17 12.51 11.47
C GLY A 188 17.14 11.64 10.22
N GLU A 189 17.25 10.31 10.38
CA GLU A 189 17.03 9.35 9.29
C GLU A 189 15.63 8.74 9.40
N LEU A 190 15.01 8.47 8.25
CA LEU A 190 13.70 7.81 8.21
C LEU A 190 13.88 6.29 8.20
N GLU A 191 13.14 5.61 9.08
CA GLU A 191 13.02 4.16 9.10
C GLU A 191 11.57 3.74 8.90
N THR A 192 11.36 2.48 8.48
CA THR A 192 10.01 1.94 8.37
C THR A 192 9.34 1.90 9.75
N ALA A 193 8.13 2.44 9.85
CA ALA A 193 7.36 2.42 11.08
C ALA A 193 7.24 0.98 11.63
N PRO A 194 7.54 0.76 12.92
CA PRO A 194 7.49 -0.57 13.51
C PRO A 194 6.06 -1.11 13.53
N ARG A 195 5.89 -2.44 13.45
CA ARG A 195 4.58 -3.05 13.71
C ARG A 195 4.21 -2.83 15.17
N LEU A 196 2.93 -2.61 15.45
CA LEU A 196 2.42 -2.42 16.80
C LEU A 196 2.93 -3.53 17.75
N ALA A 197 2.94 -4.79 17.30
CA ALA A 197 3.52 -5.95 17.99
C ALA A 197 4.94 -5.72 18.57
N GLN A 198 5.78 -4.98 17.84
CA GLN A 198 7.19 -4.73 18.15
C GLN A 198 7.38 -3.53 19.09
N THR A 199 6.36 -2.70 19.28
CA THR A 199 6.46 -1.47 20.09
C THR A 199 6.32 -1.72 21.59
N ARG A 200 6.86 -0.78 22.37
CA ARG A 200 6.74 -0.68 23.84
C ARG A 200 6.42 0.78 24.21
N PRO A 201 5.21 1.26 23.90
CA PRO A 201 4.83 2.66 24.11
C PRO A 201 4.70 2.98 25.61
N GLU A 202 4.84 4.26 25.94
CA GLU A 202 4.41 4.77 27.24
C GLU A 202 2.88 4.79 27.35
N ARG A 203 2.36 4.88 28.58
CA ARG A 203 0.93 4.79 28.85
C ARG A 203 0.10 5.84 28.09
N HIS A 204 0.57 7.08 28.01
CA HIS A 204 -0.16 8.15 27.33
C HIS A 204 -0.29 7.90 25.81
N VAL A 205 0.78 7.36 25.18
CA VAL A 205 0.76 6.96 23.76
C VAL A 205 -0.16 5.74 23.57
N LEU A 206 -0.14 4.80 24.51
CA LEU A 206 -1.00 3.62 24.47
C LEU A 206 -2.50 3.99 24.50
N GLU A 207 -2.88 4.93 25.36
CA GLU A 207 -4.25 5.46 25.46
C GLU A 207 -4.64 6.18 24.15
N MET A 208 -3.79 7.08 23.65
CA MET A 208 -4.00 7.78 22.38
C MET A 208 -4.16 6.84 21.18
N TRP A 209 -3.29 5.82 21.08
CA TRP A 209 -3.36 4.81 20.03
C TRP A 209 -4.63 3.96 20.11
N TRP A 210 -5.08 3.66 21.33
CA TRP A 210 -6.32 2.90 21.53
C TRP A 210 -7.53 3.68 21.04
N ASP A 211 -7.65 4.95 21.45
CA ASP A 211 -8.77 5.82 21.06
C ASP A 211 -8.83 5.97 19.54
N GLY A 212 -7.69 6.29 18.91
CA GLY A 212 -7.62 6.40 17.45
C GLY A 212 -7.92 5.08 16.71
N LEU A 213 -7.56 3.93 17.28
CA LEU A 213 -7.89 2.63 16.69
C LEU A 213 -9.40 2.33 16.79
N VAL A 214 -10.03 2.65 17.92
CA VAL A 214 -11.48 2.47 18.10
C VAL A 214 -12.26 3.37 17.15
N GLU A 215 -11.83 4.62 16.95
CA GLU A 215 -12.42 5.53 15.95
C GLU A 215 -12.28 5.00 14.52
N ALA A 216 -11.12 4.44 14.16
CA ALA A 216 -10.93 3.79 12.87
C ALA A 216 -11.85 2.57 12.70
N LEU A 217 -11.97 1.72 13.73
CA LEU A 217 -12.89 0.58 13.73
C LEU A 217 -14.36 1.01 13.62
N ALA A 218 -14.77 2.09 14.29
CA ALA A 218 -16.11 2.65 14.17
C ALA A 218 -16.40 3.11 12.74
N THR A 219 -15.45 3.79 12.11
CA THR A 219 -15.56 4.23 10.71
C THR A 219 -15.67 3.04 9.76
N MET A 220 -14.87 1.98 9.98
CA MET A 220 -14.97 0.73 9.20
C MET A 220 -16.36 0.09 9.35
N VAL A 221 -16.84 -0.06 10.58
CA VAL A 221 -18.13 -0.71 10.90
C VAL A 221 -19.31 0.07 10.33
N GLN A 222 -19.32 1.41 10.45
CA GLN A 222 -20.33 2.29 9.84
C GLN A 222 -20.35 2.17 8.30
N ALA A 223 -19.19 1.93 7.69
CA ALA A 223 -19.08 1.66 6.25
C ALA A 223 -19.42 0.21 5.87
N GLY A 224 -19.83 -0.64 6.82
CA GLY A 224 -20.12 -2.06 6.62
C GLY A 224 -18.86 -2.90 6.35
N LEU A 225 -17.70 -2.47 6.85
CA LEU A 225 -16.40 -3.09 6.62
C LEU A 225 -15.87 -3.75 7.89
N VAL A 226 -15.27 -4.93 7.72
CA VAL A 226 -14.46 -5.60 8.73
C VAL A 226 -13.11 -5.93 8.10
N HIS A 227 -12.02 -5.73 8.83
CA HIS A 227 -10.69 -6.06 8.32
C HIS A 227 -10.55 -7.57 8.05
N GLY A 228 -11.07 -8.39 8.96
CA GLY A 228 -11.11 -9.85 8.83
C GLY A 228 -9.81 -10.56 9.16
N ASP A 229 -8.75 -9.85 9.57
CA ASP A 229 -7.49 -10.41 10.10
C ASP A 229 -6.72 -9.35 10.89
N LEU A 230 -7.43 -8.44 11.59
CA LEU A 230 -6.77 -7.36 12.30
C LEU A 230 -6.01 -7.93 13.51
N SER A 231 -4.76 -7.52 13.64
CA SER A 231 -3.90 -7.89 14.75
C SER A 231 -2.79 -6.84 14.91
N PRO A 232 -2.06 -6.84 16.04
CA PRO A 232 -0.89 -5.95 16.22
C PRO A 232 0.22 -6.15 15.18
N TYR A 233 0.17 -7.24 14.40
CA TYR A 233 1.09 -7.42 13.28
C TYR A 233 0.64 -6.64 12.04
N ASN A 234 -0.66 -6.38 11.84
CA ASN A 234 -1.21 -5.68 10.67
C ASN A 234 -1.48 -4.19 10.95
N ILE A 235 -0.80 -3.64 11.95
CA ILE A 235 -0.85 -2.23 12.33
C ILE A 235 0.59 -1.73 12.43
N LEU A 236 0.89 -0.60 11.79
CA LEU A 236 2.14 0.13 11.94
C LEU A 236 1.94 1.27 12.95
N ALA A 237 2.93 1.51 13.80
CA ALA A 237 2.92 2.60 14.75
C ALA A 237 3.80 3.73 14.21
N GLN A 238 3.17 4.80 13.74
CA GLN A 238 3.84 5.97 13.20
C GLN A 238 3.73 7.11 14.20
N GLN A 239 4.75 7.27 15.05
CA GLN A 239 4.81 8.28 16.09
C GLN A 239 3.56 8.26 16.99
N ASP A 240 2.66 9.23 16.83
CA ASP A 240 1.44 9.43 17.61
C ASP A 240 0.19 8.77 16.99
N ARG A 241 0.30 8.16 15.80
CA ARG A 241 -0.83 7.49 15.13
C ARG A 241 -0.56 6.02 14.81
N LEU A 242 -1.65 5.27 14.67
CA LEU A 242 -1.63 3.90 14.15
C LEU A 242 -2.10 3.87 12.70
N VAL A 243 -1.42 3.10 11.86
CA VAL A 243 -1.77 2.92 10.44
C VAL A 243 -2.11 1.45 10.18
N ILE A 244 -3.31 1.19 9.70
CA ILE A 244 -3.81 -0.15 9.37
C ILE A 244 -3.27 -0.55 7.99
N ILE A 245 -2.71 -1.77 7.90
CA ILE A 245 -2.15 -2.31 6.65
C ILE A 245 -2.70 -3.70 6.36
N ASP A 246 -2.46 -4.18 5.13
CA ASP A 246 -2.86 -5.51 4.67
C ASP A 246 -4.39 -5.70 4.63
N LEU A 247 -5.01 -4.97 3.70
CA LEU A 247 -6.46 -4.96 3.46
C LEU A 247 -7.03 -5.96 2.42
N PRO A 248 -6.32 -6.95 1.84
CA PRO A 248 -6.92 -7.79 0.79
C PRO A 248 -8.09 -8.65 1.28
N GLN A 249 -8.29 -8.74 2.60
CA GLN A 249 -9.33 -9.55 3.23
C GLN A 249 -10.52 -8.74 3.75
N ILE A 250 -10.75 -7.48 3.34
CA ILE A 250 -11.93 -6.74 3.82
C ILE A 250 -13.22 -7.55 3.58
N ILE A 251 -13.95 -7.77 4.67
CA ILE A 251 -15.19 -8.53 4.72
C ILE A 251 -16.36 -7.54 4.81
N ASP A 252 -17.42 -7.84 4.07
CA ASP A 252 -18.70 -7.17 4.23
C ASP A 252 -19.33 -7.60 5.56
N LEU A 253 -19.48 -6.66 6.49
CA LEU A 253 -19.98 -6.90 7.85
C LEU A 253 -21.36 -7.58 7.86
N VAL A 254 -22.24 -7.16 6.94
CA VAL A 254 -23.66 -7.58 6.91
C VAL A 254 -23.88 -8.66 5.87
N GLY A 255 -23.21 -8.54 4.73
CA GLY A 255 -23.32 -9.48 3.61
C GLY A 255 -22.60 -10.80 3.85
N ASN A 256 -21.66 -10.87 4.80
CA ASN A 256 -21.02 -12.12 5.19
C ASN A 256 -21.69 -12.74 6.43
N PRO A 257 -22.15 -14.01 6.39
CA PRO A 257 -22.74 -14.69 7.55
C PRO A 257 -21.86 -14.72 8.80
N LEU A 258 -20.54 -14.60 8.62
CA LEU A 258 -19.53 -14.59 9.69
C LEU A 258 -18.99 -13.18 9.97
N GLY A 259 -19.54 -12.12 9.36
CA GLY A 259 -19.01 -10.76 9.46
C GLY A 259 -18.88 -10.26 10.90
N PHE A 260 -19.91 -10.48 11.71
CA PHE A 260 -19.92 -10.15 13.14
C PHE A 260 -18.87 -10.93 13.96
N ASP A 261 -18.68 -12.22 13.66
CA ASP A 261 -17.66 -13.04 14.31
C ASP A 261 -16.24 -12.57 13.96
N PHE A 262 -16.02 -12.16 12.71
CA PHE A 262 -14.75 -11.57 12.28
C PHE A 262 -14.49 -10.24 12.99
N LEU A 263 -15.50 -9.39 13.15
CA LEU A 263 -15.37 -8.12 13.85
C LEU A 263 -14.98 -8.34 15.32
N LEU A 264 -15.70 -9.23 16.03
CA LEU A 264 -15.38 -9.54 17.42
C LEU A 264 -13.95 -10.11 17.56
N ARG A 265 -13.54 -10.97 16.61
CA ARG A 265 -12.18 -11.51 16.60
C ARG A 265 -11.12 -10.43 16.41
N ASP A 266 -11.33 -9.51 15.47
CA ASP A 266 -10.42 -8.40 15.20
C ASP A 266 -10.25 -7.53 16.45
N ILE A 267 -11.35 -7.11 17.09
CA ILE A 267 -11.35 -6.35 18.35
C ILE A 267 -10.62 -7.11 19.45
N THR A 268 -10.95 -8.38 19.64
CA THR A 268 -10.33 -9.24 20.66
C THR A 268 -8.82 -9.34 20.47
N ASN A 269 -8.35 -9.47 19.22
CA ASN A 269 -6.92 -9.60 18.93
C ASN A 269 -6.13 -8.34 19.29
N VAL A 270 -6.68 -7.15 18.98
CA VAL A 270 -6.02 -5.89 19.32
C VAL A 270 -6.16 -5.59 20.81
N ALA A 271 -7.35 -5.73 21.40
CA ALA A 271 -7.60 -5.48 22.83
C ALA A 271 -6.65 -6.27 23.72
N LYS A 272 -6.41 -7.56 23.43
CA LYS A 272 -5.44 -8.40 24.16
C LYS A 272 -4.03 -7.81 24.20
N TRP A 273 -3.60 -7.15 23.12
CA TRP A 273 -2.27 -6.54 23.06
C TRP A 273 -2.17 -5.27 23.91
N PHE A 274 -3.23 -4.46 23.95
CA PHE A 274 -3.34 -3.26 24.79
C PHE A 274 -3.48 -3.64 26.28
N GLN A 275 -4.33 -4.62 26.60
CA GLN A 275 -4.47 -5.20 27.95
C GLN A 275 -3.12 -5.72 28.48
N ALA A 276 -2.35 -6.43 27.65
CA ALA A 276 -1.02 -6.91 28.02
C ALA A 276 -0.01 -5.78 28.33
N ARG A 277 -0.32 -4.52 28.00
CA ARG A 277 0.48 -3.32 28.29
C ARG A 277 -0.10 -2.46 29.39
N GLY A 278 -1.14 -2.94 30.07
CA GLY A 278 -1.71 -2.30 31.25
C GLY A 278 -2.81 -1.29 30.95
N LEU A 279 -3.38 -1.30 29.74
CA LEU A 279 -4.62 -0.58 29.46
C LEU A 279 -5.82 -1.43 29.89
N GLU A 280 -6.75 -0.83 30.61
CA GLU A 280 -8.02 -1.49 30.96
C GLU A 280 -8.97 -1.32 29.78
N VAL A 281 -9.17 -2.41 29.03
CA VAL A 281 -10.02 -2.47 27.84
C VAL A 281 -10.95 -3.65 28.01
N ASP A 282 -12.24 -3.48 27.70
CA ASP A 282 -13.21 -4.57 27.57
C ASP A 282 -13.58 -4.74 26.09
N GLU A 283 -13.15 -5.84 25.48
CA GLU A 283 -13.44 -6.11 24.07
C GLU A 283 -14.94 -6.29 23.78
N GLN A 284 -15.75 -6.72 24.76
CA GLN A 284 -17.18 -6.91 24.59
C GLN A 284 -17.92 -5.58 24.63
N GLU A 285 -17.50 -4.66 25.51
CA GLU A 285 -18.02 -3.29 25.54
C GLU A 285 -17.75 -2.57 24.22
N VAL A 286 -16.50 -2.63 23.74
CA VAL A 286 -16.11 -2.04 22.46
C VAL A 286 -16.91 -2.65 21.31
N TYR A 287 -17.06 -3.97 21.28
CA TYR A 287 -17.87 -4.64 20.25
C TYR A 287 -19.33 -4.18 20.30
N ALA A 288 -19.94 -4.10 21.49
CA ALA A 288 -21.31 -3.64 21.65
C ALA A 288 -21.49 -2.19 21.18
N ASP A 289 -20.54 -1.31 21.53
CA ASP A 289 -20.55 0.09 21.12
C ASP A 289 -20.42 0.23 19.60
N LEU A 290 -19.48 -0.48 18.97
CA LEU A 290 -19.32 -0.46 17.52
C LEU A 290 -20.59 -0.97 16.80
N MET A 291 -21.20 -2.04 17.33
CA MET A 291 -22.44 -2.60 16.79
C MET A 291 -23.64 -1.67 16.94
N ALA A 292 -23.70 -0.88 18.01
CA ALA A 292 -24.73 0.14 18.19
C ALA A 292 -24.69 1.24 17.12
N HIS A 293 -23.52 1.47 16.50
CA HIS A 293 -23.30 2.49 15.46
C HIS A 293 -23.22 1.90 14.05
N ALA A 294 -23.41 0.58 13.87
CA ALA A 294 -23.28 -0.08 12.57
C ALA A 294 -24.41 0.25 11.57
N PHE A 295 -25.48 0.94 12.01
CA PHE A 295 -26.69 1.21 11.22
C PHE A 295 -27.31 2.58 11.54
#